data_AF-A0A7S1QRS5-F1
#
_entry.id   AF-A0A7S1QRS5-F1
#
_cell.length_a   1.000
_cell.length_b   1.000
_cell.length_c   1.000
_cell.angle_alpha   90.00
_cell.angle_beta   90.00
_cell.angle_gamma   90.00
#
_symmetry.space_group_name_H-M   'P 1'
#
loop_
_entity.id
_entity.type
_entity.pdbx_description
1 polymer ?
#
loop_
_entity_poly.entity_id
_entity_poly.type
_entity_poly.pdbx_seq_one_letter_code
_entity_poly.pdbx_strand_id
1 'polypeptide(L)'
;VRAATSPPTALAVVRACPHALLLRRADIELLQESVASLGVCFERLVRGYPPLLLRDWDSLRSGFSFLVEDERGPRMPKGQAARLVEKYSLLLARDPEKELVPLVSFMRELGLDPAAAAYYYFYAFPSVDEYRATAQFLKECGYSSEAIKKDVEVITYSFDLSIKPRALFIKERSLAWPKLPVLGKVDDAQFCKAVGAEPGDYR
;
A
#
# COMPACT_ATOMS: atom_id res chain seq x y z
N VAL A 1 20.64 14.20 12.74
CA VAL A 1 20.30 12.79 12.44
C VAL A 1 21.16 11.81 13.23
N ARG A 2 22.50 11.92 13.20
CA ARG A 2 23.41 11.04 13.97
C ARG A 2 23.16 11.00 15.49
N ALA A 3 22.66 12.08 16.08
CA ALA A 3 22.32 12.14 17.50
C ALA A 3 21.02 11.39 17.86
N ALA A 4 20.15 11.15 16.88
CA ALA A 4 18.80 10.62 17.07
C ALA A 4 18.61 9.21 16.50
N THR A 5 19.64 8.64 15.86
CA THR A 5 19.58 7.35 15.17
C THR A 5 20.90 6.61 15.28
N SER A 6 20.90 5.30 15.08
CA SER A 6 22.14 4.53 15.00
C SER A 6 23.04 5.00 13.84
N PRO A 7 24.38 4.84 13.92
CA PRO A 7 25.29 5.26 12.86
C PRO A 7 24.96 4.68 11.47
N PRO A 8 24.59 3.38 11.33
CA PRO A 8 24.17 2.82 10.05
C PRO A 8 22.93 3.51 9.48
N THR A 9 21.92 3.78 10.31
CA THR A 9 20.70 4.47 9.88
C THR A 9 20.99 5.91 9.49
N ALA A 10 21.80 6.63 10.26
CA ALA A 10 22.18 8.00 9.93
C ALA A 10 22.89 8.08 8.57
N LEU A 11 23.78 7.13 8.26
CA LEU A 11 24.45 7.05 6.96
C LEU A 11 23.46 6.76 5.82
N ALA A 12 22.54 5.82 6.02
CA ALA A 12 21.51 5.49 5.04
C ALA A 12 20.60 6.70 4.76
N VAL A 13 20.17 7.41 5.80
CA VAL A 13 19.37 8.64 5.70
C VAL A 13 20.12 9.71 4.90
N VAL A 14 21.39 9.99 5.22
CA VAL A 14 22.16 11.02 4.51
C VAL A 14 22.37 10.66 3.04
N ARG A 15 22.58 9.38 2.72
CA ARG A 15 22.71 8.92 1.32
C ARG A 15 21.43 9.14 0.52
N ALA A 16 20.29 8.81 1.11
CA ALA A 16 18.98 8.94 0.45
C ALA A 16 18.41 10.38 0.49
N CYS A 17 18.80 11.17 1.48
CA CYS A 17 18.34 12.54 1.69
C CYS A 17 19.49 13.42 2.23
N PRO A 18 20.42 13.89 1.36
CA PRO A 18 21.57 14.69 1.79
C PRO A 18 21.20 16.00 2.48
N HIS A 19 20.06 16.59 2.10
CA HIS A 19 19.51 17.81 2.72
C HIS A 19 19.23 17.64 4.22
N ALA A 20 19.09 16.41 4.73
CA ALA A 20 18.97 16.16 6.17
C ALA A 20 20.20 16.62 6.98
N LEU A 21 21.35 16.88 6.32
CA LEU A 21 22.53 17.50 6.94
C LEU A 21 22.33 18.98 7.28
N LEU A 22 21.38 19.65 6.62
CA LEU A 22 21.07 21.07 6.85
C LEU A 22 20.13 21.28 8.04
N LEU A 23 19.52 20.21 8.55
CA LEU A 23 18.62 20.28 9.68
C LEU A 23 19.37 20.54 10.98
N ARG A 24 18.87 21.49 11.78
CA ARG A 24 19.46 21.78 13.08
C ARG A 24 19.15 20.62 14.04
N ARG A 25 20.05 20.40 15.00
CA ARG A 25 19.89 19.36 16.01
C ARG A 25 18.56 19.50 16.77
N ALA A 26 18.22 20.71 17.19
CA ALA A 26 16.98 21.00 17.92
C ALA A 26 15.72 20.64 17.12
N ASP A 27 15.71 20.87 15.80
CA ASP A 27 14.56 20.53 14.95
C ASP A 27 14.35 19.00 14.88
N ILE A 28 15.45 18.25 14.88
CA ILE A 28 15.41 16.78 14.86
C ILE A 28 14.97 16.21 16.20
N GLU A 29 15.40 16.80 17.32
CA GLU A 29 14.96 16.41 18.67
C GLU A 29 13.45 16.66 18.84
N LEU A 30 12.96 17.83 18.43
CA LEU A 30 11.53 18.14 18.43
C LEU A 30 10.73 17.17 17.56
N LEU A 31 11.23 16.85 16.36
CA LEU A 31 10.58 15.87 15.48
C LEU A 31 10.57 14.48 16.12
N GLN A 32 11.65 14.07 16.78
CA GLN A 32 11.75 12.78 17.46
C GLN A 32 10.71 12.66 18.60
N GLU A 33 10.61 13.69 19.44
CA GLU A 33 9.58 13.75 20.50
C GLU A 33 8.18 13.68 19.92
N SER A 34 7.95 14.41 18.82
CA SER A 34 6.65 14.47 18.19
C SER A 34 6.26 13.13 17.56
N VAL A 35 7.20 12.44 16.89
CA VAL A 35 6.99 11.08 16.36
C VAL A 35 6.76 10.07 17.49
N ALA A 36 7.49 10.21 18.61
CA ALA A 36 7.25 9.39 19.79
C ALA A 36 5.84 9.58 20.37
N SER A 37 5.30 10.80 20.34
CA SER A 37 3.92 11.07 20.79
C SER A 37 2.85 10.33 19.96
N LEU A 38 3.16 9.97 18.71
CA LEU A 38 2.29 9.15 17.86
C LEU A 38 2.41 7.64 18.18
N GLY A 39 3.37 7.24 19.00
CA GLY A 39 3.70 5.83 19.27
C GLY A 39 4.49 5.18 18.14
N VAL A 40 5.13 5.98 17.28
CA VAL A 40 5.93 5.52 16.14
C VAL A 40 7.41 5.56 16.49
N CYS A 41 8.17 4.54 16.09
CA CYS A 41 9.62 4.53 16.21
C CYS A 41 10.27 5.47 15.18
N PHE A 42 10.86 6.56 15.65
CA PHE A 42 11.54 7.56 14.83
C PHE A 42 12.55 6.94 13.85
N GLU A 43 13.41 6.04 14.35
CA GLU A 43 14.44 5.41 13.51
C GLU A 43 13.85 4.56 12.38
N ARG A 44 12.76 3.81 12.64
CA ARG A 44 12.09 3.02 11.60
C ARG A 44 11.45 3.93 10.55
N LEU A 45 10.80 5.00 11.00
CA LEU A 45 10.12 5.96 10.14
C LEU A 45 11.09 6.64 9.16
N VAL A 46 12.19 7.20 9.67
CA VAL A 46 13.15 7.93 8.83
C VAL A 46 13.98 7.00 7.97
N ARG A 47 14.19 5.74 8.38
CA ARG A 47 14.83 4.73 7.53
C ARG A 47 13.90 4.30 6.38
N GLY A 48 12.60 4.21 6.64
CA GLY A 48 11.60 3.83 5.63
C GLY A 48 11.37 4.90 4.58
N TYR A 49 11.34 6.18 4.98
CA TYR A 49 11.24 7.30 4.05
C TYR A 49 12.00 8.55 4.57
N PRO A 50 13.32 8.64 4.33
CA PRO A 50 14.16 9.76 4.79
C PRO A 50 13.66 11.17 4.46
N PRO A 51 13.02 11.43 3.29
CA PRO A 51 12.48 12.75 2.98
C PRO A 51 11.42 13.28 3.96
N LEU A 52 10.83 12.44 4.84
CA LEU A 52 9.94 12.91 5.91
C LEU A 52 10.60 13.93 6.83
N LEU A 53 11.92 13.88 6.98
CA LEU A 53 12.68 14.82 7.80
C LEU A 53 12.57 16.28 7.30
N LEU A 54 12.20 16.48 6.04
CA LEU A 54 12.08 17.79 5.41
C LEU A 54 10.62 18.25 5.30
N ARG A 55 9.67 17.45 5.77
CA ARG A 55 8.24 17.74 5.67
C ARG A 55 7.79 18.59 6.86
N ASP A 56 6.74 19.36 6.62
CA ASP A 56 6.02 20.05 7.67
C ASP A 56 5.39 19.03 8.65
N TRP A 57 5.62 19.24 9.94
CA TRP A 57 5.20 18.29 10.96
C TRP A 57 3.68 18.26 11.15
N ASP A 58 3.01 19.40 11.03
CA ASP A 58 1.55 19.46 11.17
C ASP A 58 0.86 18.68 10.05
N SER A 59 1.41 18.72 8.84
CA SER A 59 0.99 17.86 7.73
C SER A 59 1.16 16.36 8.04
N LEU A 60 2.32 15.93 8.57
CA LEU A 60 2.54 14.53 8.94
C LEU A 60 1.58 14.08 10.06
N ARG A 61 1.35 14.95 11.05
CA ARG A 61 0.41 14.70 12.16
C ARG A 61 -1.02 14.58 11.66
N SER A 62 -1.42 15.44 10.72
CA SER A 62 -2.73 15.36 10.07
C SER A 62 -2.92 14.03 9.35
N GLY A 63 -1.90 13.58 8.59
CA GLY A 63 -1.91 12.26 7.97
C GLY A 63 -2.06 11.11 8.97
N PHE A 64 -1.44 11.19 10.15
CA PHE A 64 -1.62 10.20 11.21
C PHE A 64 -3.00 10.29 11.88
N SER A 65 -3.49 11.50 12.17
CA SER A 65 -4.82 11.72 12.76
C SER A 65 -5.93 11.22 11.82
N PHE A 66 -5.77 11.36 10.50
CA PHE A 66 -6.65 10.73 9.52
C PHE A 66 -6.77 9.21 9.74
N LEU A 67 -5.67 8.52 10.05
CA LEU A 67 -5.69 7.07 10.26
C LEU A 67 -6.44 6.66 11.55
N VAL A 68 -6.50 7.53 12.56
CA VAL A 68 -6.95 7.16 13.91
C VAL A 68 -8.29 7.80 14.28
N GLU A 69 -8.50 9.06 13.93
CA GLU A 69 -9.55 9.92 14.48
C GLU A 69 -10.58 10.35 13.43
N ASP A 70 -10.16 10.66 12.19
CA ASP A 70 -11.07 11.14 11.14
C ASP A 70 -12.11 10.07 10.75
N GLU A 71 -13.39 10.47 10.71
CA GLU A 71 -14.51 9.60 10.34
C GLU A 71 -14.44 9.10 8.89
N ARG A 72 -13.88 9.90 8.00
CA ARG A 72 -13.62 9.54 6.60
C ARG A 72 -12.40 8.63 6.48
N GLY A 73 -11.55 8.59 7.51
CA GLY A 73 -10.42 7.67 7.62
C GLY A 73 -10.79 6.30 8.15
N PRO A 74 -9.80 5.38 8.26
CA PRO A 74 -10.04 4.01 8.67
C PRO A 74 -10.38 3.83 10.15
N ARG A 75 -10.13 4.84 11.00
CA ARG A 75 -10.34 4.80 12.47
C ARG A 75 -9.62 3.64 13.15
N MET A 76 -8.37 3.42 12.77
CA MET A 76 -7.52 2.39 13.34
C MET A 76 -7.18 2.69 14.80
N PRO A 77 -7.06 1.67 15.67
CA PRO A 77 -6.42 1.84 16.96
C PRO A 77 -5.02 2.44 16.79
N LYS A 78 -4.65 3.41 17.64
CA LYS A 78 -3.40 4.16 17.53
C LYS A 78 -2.15 3.28 17.35
N GLY A 79 -2.03 2.20 18.14
CA GLY A 79 -0.91 1.26 18.03
C GLY A 79 -0.89 0.47 16.72
N GLN A 80 -2.05 0.28 16.09
CA GLN A 80 -2.17 -0.32 14.77
C GLN A 80 -1.73 0.65 13.67
N ALA A 81 -2.20 1.89 13.72
CA ALA A 81 -1.78 2.96 12.81
C ALA A 81 -0.26 3.20 12.88
N ALA A 82 0.31 3.19 14.09
CA ALA A 82 1.75 3.31 14.28
C ALA A 82 2.53 2.20 13.56
N ARG A 83 2.11 0.94 13.71
CA ARG A 83 2.73 -0.20 12.99
C ARG A 83 2.58 -0.09 11.48
N LEU A 84 1.43 0.37 10.98
CA LEU A 84 1.19 0.59 9.56
C LEU A 84 2.17 1.65 9.00
N VAL A 85 2.31 2.77 9.69
CA VAL A 85 3.20 3.87 9.32
C VAL A 85 4.69 3.47 9.41
N GLU A 86 5.08 2.68 10.41
CA GLU A 86 6.44 2.13 10.46
C GLU A 86 6.74 1.21 9.28
N LYS A 87 5.74 0.44 8.84
CA LYS A 87 5.87 -0.46 7.69
C LYS A 87 5.89 0.30 6.36
N TYR A 88 5.06 1.33 6.24
CA TYR A 88 4.90 2.13 5.03
C TYR A 88 5.06 3.62 5.35
N SER A 89 6.27 4.05 5.65
CA SER A 89 6.53 5.42 6.12
C SER A 89 6.13 6.50 5.12
N LEU A 90 6.15 6.19 3.82
CA LEU A 90 5.65 7.06 2.77
C LEU A 90 4.17 7.45 2.97
N LEU A 91 3.37 6.65 3.69
CA LEU A 91 1.96 6.91 3.96
C LEU A 91 1.74 8.29 4.61
N LEU A 92 2.63 8.72 5.51
CA LEU A 92 2.51 10.05 6.14
C LEU A 92 2.79 11.20 5.17
N ALA A 93 3.43 10.93 4.04
CA ALA A 93 3.69 11.94 3.02
C ALA A 93 2.58 11.98 1.95
N ARG A 94 1.55 11.14 2.04
CA ARG A 94 0.42 11.14 1.10
C ARG A 94 -0.57 12.24 1.44
N ASP A 95 -1.31 12.71 0.45
CA ASP A 95 -2.42 13.64 0.65
C ASP A 95 -3.67 12.84 1.07
N PRO A 96 -4.18 13.02 2.32
CA PRO A 96 -5.33 12.25 2.77
C PRO A 96 -6.56 12.46 1.89
N GLU A 97 -6.83 13.68 1.44
CA GLU A 97 -8.04 14.01 0.67
C GLU A 97 -8.00 13.41 -0.73
N LYS A 98 -6.83 13.43 -1.38
CA LYS A 98 -6.70 12.95 -2.76
C LYS A 98 -6.44 11.47 -2.87
N GLU A 99 -5.70 10.88 -1.92
CA GLU A 99 -5.19 9.52 -2.06
C GLU A 99 -5.85 8.55 -1.07
N LEU A 100 -6.11 8.97 0.17
CA LEU A 100 -6.52 8.04 1.24
C LEU A 100 -8.03 8.02 1.48
N VAL A 101 -8.72 9.15 1.42
CA VAL A 101 -10.19 9.23 1.53
C VAL A 101 -10.86 8.41 0.42
N PRO A 102 -10.48 8.54 -0.87
CA PRO A 102 -11.06 7.70 -1.92
C PRO A 102 -10.79 6.21 -1.69
N LEU A 103 -9.61 5.87 -1.16
CA LEU A 103 -9.23 4.49 -0.86
C LEU A 103 -10.11 3.89 0.23
N VAL A 104 -10.28 4.62 1.33
CA VAL A 104 -11.13 4.17 2.44
C VAL A 104 -12.59 4.05 1.99
N SER A 105 -13.09 4.98 1.19
CA SER A 105 -14.44 4.88 0.59
C SER A 105 -14.57 3.61 -0.26
N PHE A 106 -13.61 3.39 -1.16
CA PHE A 106 -13.59 2.21 -2.02
C PHE A 106 -13.59 0.89 -1.23
N MET A 107 -12.77 0.79 -0.18
CA MET A 107 -12.76 -0.40 0.69
C MET A 107 -14.11 -0.62 1.36
N ARG A 108 -14.77 0.44 1.84
CA ARG A 108 -16.10 0.37 2.45
C ARG A 108 -17.18 -0.01 1.44
N GLU A 109 -17.11 0.48 0.21
CA GLU A 109 -18.02 0.08 -0.88
C GLU A 109 -17.91 -1.41 -1.22
N LEU A 110 -16.70 -1.98 -1.11
CA LEU A 110 -16.48 -3.43 -1.20
C LEU A 110 -16.91 -4.19 0.07
N GLY A 111 -17.37 -3.47 1.11
CA GLY A 111 -17.72 -4.01 2.42
C GLY A 111 -16.52 -4.62 3.16
N LEU A 112 -15.34 -4.05 2.97
CA LEU A 112 -14.11 -4.36 3.70
C LEU A 112 -13.98 -3.42 4.88
N ASP A 113 -13.42 -3.92 5.99
CA ASP A 113 -12.99 -3.07 7.09
C ASP A 113 -11.64 -2.41 6.74
N PRO A 114 -11.58 -1.09 6.49
CA PRO A 114 -10.35 -0.41 6.14
C PRO A 114 -9.30 -0.45 7.27
N ALA A 115 -9.72 -0.69 8.52
CA ALA A 115 -8.80 -0.88 9.62
C ALA A 115 -8.20 -2.29 9.65
N ALA A 116 -8.70 -3.27 8.92
CA ALA A 116 -8.21 -4.64 9.04
C ALA A 116 -6.77 -4.80 8.52
N ALA A 117 -5.92 -5.42 9.33
CA ALA A 117 -4.49 -5.62 9.02
C ALA A 117 -4.26 -6.42 7.72
N ALA A 118 -5.21 -7.26 7.33
CA ALA A 118 -5.17 -8.02 6.08
C ALA A 118 -5.08 -7.11 4.85
N TYR A 119 -5.57 -5.87 4.91
CA TYR A 119 -5.69 -4.96 3.77
C TYR A 119 -4.63 -3.85 3.78
N TYR A 120 -3.61 -3.98 4.60
CA TYR A 120 -2.57 -2.96 4.75
C TYR A 120 -1.78 -2.66 3.47
N TYR A 121 -1.74 -3.60 2.53
CA TYR A 121 -1.09 -3.40 1.23
C TYR A 121 -1.76 -2.31 0.38
N PHE A 122 -3.06 -2.04 0.55
CA PHE A 122 -3.76 -0.96 -0.14
C PHE A 122 -3.18 0.42 0.21
N TYR A 123 -2.72 0.60 1.46
CA TYR A 123 -2.10 1.85 1.91
C TYR A 123 -0.65 2.01 1.42
N ALA A 124 0.01 0.92 1.01
CA ALA A 124 1.36 1.00 0.47
C ALA A 124 1.36 1.69 -0.91
N PHE A 125 0.33 1.43 -1.72
CA PHE A 125 0.23 1.88 -3.11
C PHE A 125 -1.20 2.33 -3.46
N PRO A 126 -1.72 3.42 -2.87
CA PRO A 126 -3.09 3.85 -3.11
C PRO A 126 -3.33 4.14 -4.60
N SER A 127 -4.16 3.34 -5.26
CA SER A 127 -4.46 3.47 -6.69
C SER A 127 -5.91 3.09 -6.99
N VAL A 128 -6.85 3.87 -6.44
CA VAL A 128 -8.28 3.53 -6.44
C VAL A 128 -8.84 3.36 -7.84
N ASP A 129 -8.45 4.21 -8.78
CA ASP A 129 -8.95 4.14 -10.16
C ASP A 129 -8.49 2.85 -10.85
N GLU A 130 -7.24 2.44 -10.66
CA GLU A 130 -6.72 1.16 -11.17
C GLU A 130 -7.41 -0.04 -10.50
N TYR A 131 -7.67 0.03 -9.19
CA TYR A 131 -8.39 -1.02 -8.47
C TYR A 131 -9.83 -1.17 -8.95
N ARG A 132 -10.51 -0.05 -9.21
CA ARG A 132 -11.87 -0.03 -9.78
C ARG A 132 -11.88 -0.60 -11.19
N ALA A 133 -10.95 -0.16 -12.03
CA ALA A 133 -10.81 -0.67 -13.40
C ALA A 133 -10.56 -2.18 -13.41
N THR A 134 -9.67 -2.67 -12.55
CA THR A 134 -9.36 -4.10 -12.42
C THR A 134 -10.57 -4.89 -11.92
N ALA A 135 -11.26 -4.40 -10.87
CA ALA A 135 -12.46 -5.06 -10.37
C ALA A 135 -13.58 -5.11 -11.42
N GLN A 136 -13.77 -4.04 -12.19
CA GLN A 136 -14.75 -3.98 -13.27
C GLN A 136 -14.41 -4.97 -14.39
N PHE A 137 -13.16 -5.02 -14.81
CA PHE A 137 -12.68 -5.98 -15.81
C PHE A 137 -12.88 -7.43 -15.36
N LEU A 138 -12.61 -7.74 -14.09
CA LEU A 138 -12.85 -9.09 -13.54
C LEU A 138 -14.34 -9.46 -13.56
N LYS A 139 -15.25 -8.50 -13.31
CA LYS A 139 -16.70 -8.73 -13.47
C LYS A 139 -17.09 -9.02 -14.92
N GLU A 140 -16.50 -8.30 -15.87
CA GLU A 140 -16.69 -8.54 -17.31
C GLU A 140 -16.16 -9.92 -17.76
N CYS A 141 -15.15 -10.44 -17.05
CA CYS A 141 -14.66 -11.81 -17.21
C CYS A 141 -15.55 -12.87 -16.55
N GLY A 142 -16.63 -12.47 -15.87
CA GLY A 142 -17.61 -13.37 -15.25
C GLY A 142 -17.38 -13.69 -13.77
N TYR A 143 -16.41 -13.05 -13.10
CA TYR A 143 -16.25 -13.20 -11.66
C TYR A 143 -17.32 -12.44 -10.89
N SER A 144 -17.90 -13.06 -9.85
CA SER A 144 -18.88 -12.38 -8.99
C SER A 144 -18.20 -11.36 -8.06
N SER A 145 -18.97 -10.37 -7.60
CA SER A 145 -18.51 -9.40 -6.61
C SER A 145 -18.02 -10.08 -5.32
N GLU A 146 -18.66 -11.18 -4.92
CA GLU A 146 -18.31 -11.96 -3.73
C GLU A 146 -16.97 -12.67 -3.89
N ALA A 147 -16.69 -13.21 -5.09
CA ALA A 147 -15.39 -13.81 -5.38
C ALA A 147 -14.28 -12.75 -5.33
N ILE A 148 -14.51 -11.59 -5.95
CA ILE A 148 -13.55 -10.47 -5.93
C ILE A 148 -13.33 -9.98 -4.50
N LYS A 149 -14.39 -9.85 -3.70
CA LYS A 149 -14.30 -9.45 -2.30
C LYS A 149 -13.51 -10.48 -1.47
N LYS A 150 -13.73 -11.77 -1.72
CA LYS A 150 -13.04 -12.85 -1.01
C LYS A 150 -11.54 -12.85 -1.30
N ASP A 151 -11.17 -12.59 -2.55
CA ASP A 151 -9.78 -12.58 -3.02
C ASP A 151 -9.33 -11.16 -3.40
N VAL A 152 -9.68 -10.15 -2.60
CA VAL A 152 -9.53 -8.72 -2.95
C VAL A 152 -8.10 -8.28 -3.20
N GLU A 153 -7.10 -9.01 -2.71
CA GLU A 153 -5.69 -8.79 -3.06
C GLU A 153 -5.47 -8.83 -4.58
N VAL A 154 -6.28 -9.59 -5.33
CA VAL A 154 -6.15 -9.76 -6.78
C VAL A 154 -6.17 -8.43 -7.54
N ILE A 155 -6.94 -7.45 -7.07
CA ILE A 155 -7.09 -6.17 -7.76
C ILE A 155 -5.88 -5.24 -7.57
N THR A 156 -4.93 -5.63 -6.73
CA THR A 156 -3.69 -4.88 -6.48
C THR A 156 -2.51 -5.36 -7.32
N TYR A 157 -2.66 -6.48 -8.04
CA TYR A 157 -1.68 -6.89 -9.04
C TYR A 157 -1.76 -6.01 -10.28
N SER A 158 -0.66 -5.96 -11.03
CA SER A 158 -0.58 -5.17 -12.25
C SER A 158 -1.65 -5.60 -13.25
N PHE A 159 -2.49 -4.63 -13.64
CA PHE A 159 -3.52 -4.86 -14.63
C PHE A 159 -2.91 -5.28 -15.97
N ASP A 160 -1.93 -4.52 -16.46
CA ASP A 160 -1.33 -4.73 -17.79
C ASP A 160 -0.30 -5.86 -17.85
N LEU A 161 0.38 -6.17 -16.74
CA LEU A 161 1.41 -7.22 -16.72
C LEU A 161 0.89 -8.58 -16.26
N SER A 162 -0.23 -8.63 -15.54
CA SER A 162 -0.70 -9.88 -14.92
C SER A 162 -2.16 -10.17 -15.23
N ILE A 163 -3.08 -9.29 -14.82
CA ILE A 163 -4.51 -9.61 -14.84
C ILE A 163 -5.04 -9.70 -16.28
N LYS A 164 -4.81 -8.65 -17.09
CA LYS A 164 -5.36 -8.55 -18.45
C LYS A 164 -4.77 -9.59 -19.40
N PRO A 165 -3.43 -9.79 -19.50
CA PRO A 165 -2.87 -10.80 -20.42
C PRO A 165 -3.39 -12.21 -20.12
N ARG A 166 -3.45 -12.60 -18.85
CA ARG A 166 -3.96 -13.93 -18.43
C ARG A 166 -5.43 -14.12 -18.75
N ALA A 167 -6.26 -13.11 -18.49
CA ALA A 167 -7.68 -13.14 -18.81
C ALA A 167 -7.93 -13.22 -20.32
N LEU A 168 -7.17 -12.47 -21.13
CA LEU A 168 -7.26 -12.54 -22.60
C LEU A 168 -6.84 -13.91 -23.12
N PHE A 169 -5.74 -14.47 -22.62
CA PHE A 169 -5.29 -15.80 -22.99
C PHE A 169 -6.35 -16.88 -22.71
N ILE A 170 -6.99 -16.86 -21.54
CA ILE A 170 -8.09 -17.77 -21.20
C ILE A 170 -9.23 -17.65 -22.21
N LYS A 171 -9.62 -16.41 -22.55
CA LYS A 171 -10.73 -16.13 -23.46
C LYS A 171 -10.43 -16.58 -24.89
N GLU A 172 -9.25 -16.24 -25.42
CA GLU A 172 -8.83 -16.59 -26.78
C GLU A 172 -8.74 -18.10 -27.00
N ARG A 173 -8.30 -18.83 -25.97
CA ARG A 173 -8.16 -20.29 -26.01
C ARG A 173 -9.41 -21.04 -25.52
N SER A 174 -10.49 -20.32 -25.18
CA SER A 174 -11.72 -20.89 -24.59
C SER A 174 -11.45 -21.81 -23.39
N LEU A 175 -10.50 -21.43 -22.53
CA LEU A 175 -10.10 -22.22 -21.36
C LEU A 175 -11.07 -22.02 -20.20
N ALA A 176 -11.04 -22.95 -19.24
CA ALA A 176 -11.77 -22.81 -17.99
C ALA A 176 -11.19 -21.68 -17.14
N TRP A 177 -12.05 -20.82 -16.61
CA TRP A 177 -11.64 -19.74 -15.71
C TRP A 177 -11.13 -20.30 -14.37
N PRO A 178 -9.91 -19.91 -13.94
CA PRO A 178 -9.36 -20.39 -12.68
C PRO A 178 -9.93 -19.61 -11.48
N LYS A 179 -9.46 -19.92 -10.27
CA LYS A 179 -9.71 -19.05 -9.10
C LYS A 179 -8.93 -17.74 -9.25
N LEU A 180 -9.47 -16.64 -8.74
CA LEU A 180 -8.89 -15.29 -8.87
C LEU A 180 -7.40 -15.18 -8.51
N PRO A 181 -6.89 -15.78 -7.41
CA PRO A 181 -5.47 -15.64 -7.06
C PRO A 181 -4.52 -16.13 -8.15
N VAL A 182 -4.96 -17.06 -9.01
CA VAL A 182 -4.15 -17.60 -10.13
C VAL A 182 -3.88 -16.52 -11.19
N LEU A 183 -4.69 -15.47 -11.27
CA LEU A 183 -4.48 -14.38 -12.24
C LEU A 183 -3.35 -13.42 -11.84
N GLY A 184 -2.98 -13.34 -10.56
CA GLY A 184 -2.00 -12.34 -10.11
C GLY A 184 -0.86 -12.87 -9.25
N LYS A 185 -1.13 -13.87 -8.42
CA LYS A 185 -0.21 -14.29 -7.35
C LYS A 185 0.84 -15.31 -7.79
N VAL A 186 0.50 -16.12 -8.79
CA VAL A 186 1.30 -17.27 -9.22
C VAL A 186 2.15 -16.93 -10.43
N ASP A 187 3.24 -17.67 -10.63
CA ASP A 187 4.05 -17.56 -11.84
C ASP A 187 3.33 -18.13 -13.09
N ASP A 188 3.92 -17.93 -14.26
CA ASP A 188 3.29 -18.33 -15.52
C ASP A 188 3.16 -19.85 -15.67
N ALA A 189 4.07 -20.64 -15.10
CA ALA A 189 3.99 -22.10 -15.15
C ALA A 189 2.84 -22.61 -14.30
N GLN A 190 2.67 -22.04 -13.10
CA GLN A 190 1.55 -22.33 -12.20
C GLN A 190 0.21 -21.86 -12.79
N PHE A 191 0.19 -20.70 -13.45
CA PHE A 191 -0.98 -20.22 -14.18
C PHE A 191 -1.38 -21.18 -15.30
N CYS A 192 -0.45 -21.53 -16.19
CA CYS A 192 -0.71 -22.44 -17.31
C CYS A 192 -1.24 -23.80 -16.84
N LYS A 193 -0.59 -24.38 -15.81
CA LYS A 193 -1.06 -25.62 -15.18
C LYS A 193 -2.49 -25.51 -14.64
N ALA A 194 -2.86 -24.38 -14.04
CA ALA A 194 -4.19 -24.17 -13.46
C ALA A 194 -5.30 -24.03 -14.51
N VAL A 195 -4.97 -23.60 -15.72
CA VAL A 195 -5.91 -23.47 -16.84
C VAL A 195 -5.82 -24.61 -17.86
N GLY A 196 -4.94 -25.60 -17.62
CA GLY A 196 -4.74 -26.76 -18.50
C GLY A 196 -3.99 -26.42 -19.79
N ALA A 197 -3.11 -25.42 -19.77
CA ALA A 197 -2.25 -25.02 -20.89
C ALA A 197 -0.78 -25.38 -20.63
N GLU A 198 0.02 -25.46 -21.69
CA GLU A 198 1.47 -25.60 -21.59
C GLU A 198 2.15 -24.23 -21.45
N PRO A 199 3.25 -24.08 -20.69
CA PRO A 199 3.93 -22.79 -20.53
C PRO A 199 4.42 -22.15 -21.83
N GLY A 200 4.61 -22.95 -22.89
CA GLY A 200 4.98 -22.45 -24.21
C GLY A 200 3.85 -21.73 -24.96
N ASP A 201 2.59 -21.96 -24.58
CA ASP A 201 1.43 -21.37 -25.25
C ASP A 201 1.16 -19.92 -24.82
N TYR A 202 1.64 -19.52 -23.65
CA TYR A 202 1.33 -18.23 -23.00
C TYR A 202 2.39 -17.13 -23.26
N ARG A 203 3.49 -17.47 -23.94
CA ARG A 203 4.60 -16.54 -24.22
C ARG A 203 4.35 -15.64 -25.41
#